data_AF-A0A3M1SE19-F1
#
_entry.id   AF-A0A3M1SE19-F1
#
_cell.length_a   1.000
_cell.length_b   1.000
_cell.length_c   1.000
_cell.angle_alpha   90.00
_cell.angle_beta   90.00
_cell.angle_gamma   90.00
#
_symmetry.space_group_name_H-M   'P 1'
#
loop_
_entity.id
_entity.type
_entity.pdbx_description
1 polymer ?
#
loop_
_entity_poly.entity_id
_entity_poly.type
_entity_poly.pdbx_seq_one_letter_code
_entity_poly.pdbx_strand_id
1 'polypeptide(L)'
;TREVFMRFVEWCGIFMIGDDTIDEQHRRLIEIANNFHQKALETPHSGVVFETLNQLINYAQEHFNREEEIAEKGGVPHELLKRHREIHEKLVEDVFSFNEKLSSGGELAIDVIESFLADWLILHILVEDRRFSEYLRR
;
A
#
# COMPACT_ATOMS: atom_id res chain seq x y z
N THR A 1 30.07 0.92 12.11
CA THR A 1 28.90 0.61 12.97
C THR A 1 27.75 0.42 12.01
N ARG A 2 27.29 -0.81 11.78
CA ARG A 2 26.14 -1.02 10.87
C ARG A 2 24.90 -0.59 11.64
N GLU A 3 24.35 0.56 11.29
CA GLU A 3 22.96 0.88 11.64
C GLU A 3 22.10 -0.27 11.12
N VAL A 4 21.42 -0.94 12.04
CA VAL A 4 20.40 -1.92 11.68
C VAL A 4 19.21 -1.08 11.25
N PHE A 5 19.10 -0.84 9.94
CA PHE A 5 17.96 -0.21 9.31
C PHE A 5 16.72 -1.06 9.59
N MET A 6 15.85 -0.59 10.48
CA MET A 6 14.58 -1.26 10.76
C MET A 6 13.64 -0.95 9.60
N ARG A 7 13.23 -1.98 8.86
CA ARG A 7 12.18 -1.85 7.85
C ARG A 7 10.87 -1.53 8.57
N PHE A 8 10.18 -0.53 8.08
CA PHE A 8 8.88 -0.10 8.60
C PHE A 8 7.86 -1.23 8.54
N VAL A 9 7.82 -1.92 7.39
CA VAL A 9 7.07 -3.16 7.19
C VAL A 9 7.99 -4.18 6.53
N GLU A 10 8.11 -5.38 7.08
CA GLU A 10 8.92 -6.44 6.50
C GLU A 10 8.04 -7.51 5.84
N TRP A 11 8.27 -7.76 4.56
CA TRP A 11 7.59 -8.84 3.85
C TRP A 11 7.90 -10.20 4.51
N CYS A 12 6.86 -10.97 4.79
CA CYS A 12 6.96 -12.36 5.18
C CYS A 12 5.80 -13.18 4.58
N GLY A 13 5.90 -14.51 4.65
CA GLY A 13 4.98 -15.42 3.96
C GLY A 13 3.51 -15.32 4.37
N ILE A 14 3.19 -14.64 5.49
CA ILE A 14 1.80 -14.42 5.90
C ILE A 14 1.02 -13.48 4.96
N PHE A 15 1.74 -12.63 4.20
CA PHE A 15 1.16 -11.73 3.19
C PHE A 15 0.87 -12.41 1.86
N MET A 16 1.25 -13.68 1.68
CA MET A 16 0.95 -14.41 0.46
C MET A 16 -0.54 -14.74 0.39
N ILE A 17 -1.19 -14.31 -0.67
CA ILE A 17 -2.60 -14.61 -0.94
C ILE A 17 -2.78 -15.76 -1.94
N GLY A 18 -1.69 -16.21 -2.59
CA GLY A 18 -1.66 -17.38 -3.45
C GLY A 18 -1.78 -17.11 -4.94
N ASP A 19 -1.66 -15.85 -5.36
CA ASP A 19 -1.42 -15.46 -6.76
C ASP A 19 -0.06 -14.78 -6.86
N ASP A 20 0.85 -15.35 -7.66
CA ASP A 20 2.23 -14.87 -7.77
C ASP A 20 2.34 -13.43 -8.28
N THR A 21 1.38 -12.98 -9.11
CA THR A 21 1.39 -11.60 -9.63
C THR A 21 1.05 -10.63 -8.52
N ILE A 22 -0.01 -10.91 -7.77
CA ILE A 22 -0.46 -10.06 -6.67
C ILE A 22 0.58 -10.07 -5.54
N ASP A 23 1.12 -11.23 -5.17
CA ASP A 23 2.12 -11.35 -4.10
C ASP A 23 3.40 -10.54 -4.42
N GLU A 24 3.83 -10.50 -5.68
CA GLU A 24 4.97 -9.68 -6.10
C GLU A 24 4.63 -8.18 -6.09
N GLN A 25 3.40 -7.80 -6.47
CA GLN A 25 2.94 -6.42 -6.35
C GLN A 25 2.87 -5.95 -4.89
N HIS A 26 2.43 -6.80 -3.96
CA HIS A 26 2.43 -6.48 -2.53
C HIS A 26 3.85 -6.25 -1.99
N ARG A 27 4.82 -7.10 -2.38
CA ARG A 27 6.23 -6.87 -2.02
C ARG A 27 6.69 -5.50 -2.48
N ARG A 28 6.36 -5.14 -3.71
CA ARG A 28 6.76 -3.86 -4.28
C ARG A 28 6.09 -2.67 -3.57
N LEU A 29 4.81 -2.78 -3.18
CA LEU A 29 4.15 -1.77 -2.34
C LEU A 29 4.86 -1.60 -1.00
N ILE A 30 5.21 -2.70 -0.32
CA ILE A 30 5.97 -2.67 0.93
C ILE A 30 7.35 -2.02 0.74
N GLU A 31 8.04 -2.29 -0.37
CA GLU A 31 9.31 -1.63 -0.68
C GLU A 31 9.17 -0.12 -0.84
N ILE A 32 8.13 0.35 -1.55
CA ILE A 32 7.89 1.78 -1.75
C ILE A 32 7.53 2.45 -0.41
N ALA A 33 6.70 1.82 0.42
CA ALA A 33 6.37 2.31 1.76
C ALA A 33 7.59 2.39 2.68
N ASN A 34 8.48 1.40 2.63
CA ASN A 34 9.75 1.44 3.36
C ASN A 34 10.68 2.56 2.87
N ASN A 35 10.71 2.84 1.57
CA ASN A 35 11.48 3.95 1.03
C ASN A 35 10.91 5.31 1.48
N PHE A 36 9.58 5.46 1.55
CA PHE A 36 8.96 6.65 2.14
C PHE A 36 9.41 6.84 3.59
N HIS A 37 9.33 5.79 4.43
CA HIS A 37 9.79 5.83 5.82
C HIS A 37 11.27 6.24 5.94
N GLN A 38 12.14 5.67 5.10
CA GLN A 38 13.55 6.04 5.10
C GLN A 38 13.74 7.53 4.77
N LYS A 39 13.04 8.05 3.77
CA LYS A 39 13.16 9.46 3.36
C LYS A 39 12.56 10.42 4.37
N ALA A 40 11.50 10.00 5.06
CA ALA A 40 10.92 10.70 6.19
C ALA A 40 11.92 10.86 7.35
N LEU A 41 12.70 9.83 7.66
CA LEU A 41 13.76 9.91 8.70
C LEU A 41 14.96 10.77 8.27
N GLU A 42 15.40 10.64 7.01
CA GLU A 42 16.58 11.35 6.50
C GLU A 42 16.32 12.84 6.26
N THR A 43 15.17 13.15 5.64
CA THR A 43 14.89 14.46 5.03
C THR A 43 13.38 14.80 5.03
N PRO A 44 12.73 14.92 6.21
CA PRO A 44 11.28 14.98 6.36
C PRO A 44 10.58 16.09 5.57
N HIS A 45 11.26 17.23 5.37
CA HIS A 45 10.69 18.40 4.69
C HIS A 45 11.20 18.60 3.25
N SER A 46 11.85 17.59 2.67
CA SER A 46 12.33 17.65 1.29
C SER A 46 11.25 17.25 0.30
N GLY A 47 11.34 17.80 -0.92
CA GLY A 47 10.46 17.39 -2.03
C GLY A 47 10.51 15.88 -2.34
N VAL A 48 11.60 15.22 -1.97
CA VAL A 48 11.83 13.78 -2.19
C VAL A 48 10.82 12.93 -1.42
N VAL A 49 10.40 13.35 -0.22
CA VAL A 49 9.37 12.62 0.56
C VAL A 49 8.04 12.65 -0.18
N PHE A 50 7.66 13.78 -0.78
CA PHE A 50 6.43 13.91 -1.58
C PHE A 50 6.48 13.06 -2.86
N GLU A 51 7.65 12.99 -3.51
CA GLU A 51 7.85 12.13 -4.67
C GLU A 51 7.62 10.64 -4.33
N THR A 52 8.03 10.19 -3.14
CA THR A 52 7.77 8.80 -2.72
C THR A 52 6.29 8.50 -2.45
N LEU A 53 5.52 9.46 -1.93
CA LEU A 53 4.06 9.31 -1.81
C LEU A 53 3.37 9.26 -3.18
N ASN A 54 3.80 10.10 -4.13
CA ASN A 54 3.28 10.04 -5.50
C ASN A 54 3.59 8.69 -6.16
N GLN A 55 4.80 8.16 -5.96
CA GLN A 55 5.15 6.81 -6.43
C GLN A 55 4.25 5.75 -5.81
N LEU A 56 3.95 5.85 -4.52
CA LEU A 56 3.06 4.93 -3.83
C LEU A 56 1.64 4.98 -4.41
N ILE A 57 1.07 6.17 -4.60
CA ILE A 57 -0.27 6.34 -5.20
C ILE A 57 -0.33 5.70 -6.59
N ASN A 58 0.63 6.03 -7.46
CA ASN A 58 0.64 5.53 -8.84
C ASN A 58 0.74 4.00 -8.87
N TYR A 59 1.62 3.43 -8.04
CA TYR A 59 1.79 1.98 -8.01
C TYR A 59 0.60 1.26 -7.36
N ALA A 60 -0.01 1.85 -6.32
CA ALA A 60 -1.23 1.31 -5.70
C ALA A 60 -2.39 1.27 -6.70
N GLN A 61 -2.58 2.33 -7.51
CA GLN A 61 -3.61 2.32 -8.56
C GLN A 61 -3.37 1.24 -9.62
N GLU A 62 -2.12 1.05 -10.07
CA GLU A 62 -1.78 -0.04 -10.99
C GLU A 62 -2.08 -1.42 -10.37
N HIS A 63 -1.67 -1.61 -9.12
CA HIS A 63 -1.91 -2.83 -8.36
C HIS A 63 -3.41 -3.11 -8.19
N PHE A 64 -4.21 -2.16 -7.73
CA PHE A 64 -5.65 -2.31 -7.52
C PHE A 64 -6.38 -2.69 -8.80
N ASN A 65 -6.10 -2.00 -9.91
CA ASN A 65 -6.69 -2.35 -11.20
C ASN A 65 -6.35 -3.79 -11.61
N ARG A 66 -5.11 -4.22 -11.37
CA ARG A 66 -4.65 -5.56 -11.72
C ARG A 66 -5.24 -6.63 -10.81
N GLU A 67 -5.27 -6.39 -9.51
CA GLU A 67 -5.86 -7.26 -8.51
C GLU A 67 -7.35 -7.50 -8.81
N GLU A 68 -8.11 -6.44 -9.07
CA GLU A 68 -9.53 -6.53 -9.39
C GLU A 68 -9.78 -7.31 -10.67
N GLU A 69 -8.94 -7.13 -11.71
CA GLU A 69 -9.02 -7.90 -12.95
C GLU A 69 -8.74 -9.39 -12.70
N ILE A 70 -7.74 -9.71 -11.88
CA ILE A 70 -7.39 -11.09 -11.51
C ILE A 70 -8.53 -11.71 -10.69
N ALA A 71 -9.04 -11.00 -9.69
CA ALA A 71 -10.11 -11.44 -8.82
C ALA A 71 -11.42 -11.69 -9.61
N GLU A 72 -11.78 -10.80 -10.53
CA GLU A 72 -12.93 -11.00 -11.43
C GLU A 72 -12.76 -12.24 -12.31
N LYS A 73 -11.58 -12.44 -12.92
CA LYS A 73 -11.27 -13.65 -13.72
C LYS A 73 -11.18 -14.92 -12.88
N GLY A 74 -10.85 -14.79 -11.59
CA GLY A 74 -10.82 -15.86 -10.61
C GLY A 74 -12.22 -16.31 -10.15
N GLY A 75 -13.27 -15.55 -10.49
CA GLY A 75 -14.64 -15.85 -10.10
C GLY A 75 -14.99 -15.36 -8.69
N VAL A 76 -14.27 -14.35 -8.17
CA VAL A 76 -14.64 -13.69 -6.91
C VAL A 76 -16.04 -13.08 -7.04
N PRO A 77 -16.94 -13.27 -6.05
CA PRO A 77 -18.28 -12.69 -6.06
C PRO A 77 -18.30 -11.19 -6.27
N HIS A 78 -19.25 -10.71 -7.10
CA HIS A 78 -19.37 -9.30 -7.46
C HIS A 78 -19.52 -8.36 -6.24
N GLU A 79 -20.30 -8.76 -5.23
CA GLU A 79 -20.48 -7.96 -4.01
C GLU A 79 -19.18 -7.81 -3.20
N LEU A 80 -18.30 -8.83 -3.21
CA LEU A 80 -16.99 -8.74 -2.58
C LEU A 80 -16.08 -7.79 -3.36
N LEU A 81 -16.03 -7.92 -4.69
CA LEU A 81 -15.27 -7.02 -5.57
C LEU A 81 -15.72 -5.56 -5.43
N LYS A 82 -17.03 -5.32 -5.36
CA LYS A 82 -17.58 -3.99 -5.19
C LYS A 82 -17.12 -3.35 -3.88
N ARG A 83 -17.21 -4.08 -2.76
CA ARG A 83 -16.72 -3.60 -1.46
C ARG A 83 -15.21 -3.34 -1.49
N HIS A 84 -14.44 -4.21 -2.14
CA HIS A 84 -12.99 -4.08 -2.26
C HIS A 84 -12.59 -2.81 -3.01
N ARG A 85 -13.25 -2.52 -4.13
CA ARG A 85 -13.11 -1.26 -4.89
C ARG A 85 -13.36 -0.02 -4.03
N GLU A 86 -14.41 -0.02 -3.22
CA GLU A 86 -14.71 1.09 -2.32
C GLU A 86 -13.58 1.32 -1.29
N ILE A 87 -12.91 0.25 -0.84
CA ILE A 87 -11.74 0.34 0.05
C ILE A 87 -10.53 0.93 -0.68
N HIS A 88 -10.29 0.53 -1.93
CA HIS A 88 -9.23 1.07 -2.79
C HIS A 88 -9.41 2.56 -3.06
N GLU A 89 -10.61 2.96 -3.49
CA GLU A 89 -10.97 4.35 -3.76
C GLU A 89 -10.71 5.21 -2.51
N LYS A 90 -11.12 4.70 -1.34
CA LYS A 90 -10.92 5.41 -0.08
C LYS A 90 -9.44 5.62 0.26
N LEU A 91 -8.58 4.62 0.05
CA LEU A 91 -7.14 4.79 0.25
C LEU A 91 -6.58 5.89 -0.64
N VAL A 92 -6.90 5.85 -1.94
CA VAL A 92 -6.37 6.82 -2.91
C VAL A 92 -6.75 8.25 -2.49
N GLU A 93 -7.98 8.46 -2.05
CA GLU A 93 -8.43 9.75 -1.50
C GLU A 93 -7.65 10.18 -0.26
N ASP A 94 -7.43 9.27 0.69
CA ASP A 94 -6.72 9.55 1.95
C ASP A 94 -5.25 9.93 1.68
N VAL A 95 -4.55 9.15 0.84
CA VAL A 95 -3.14 9.41 0.49
C VAL A 95 -3.00 10.68 -0.35
N PHE A 96 -3.94 10.96 -1.25
CA PHE A 96 -3.99 12.23 -1.97
C PHE A 96 -4.13 13.42 -1.01
N SER A 97 -5.04 13.32 -0.02
CA SER A 97 -5.21 14.37 1.00
C SER A 97 -3.95 14.59 1.84
N PHE A 98 -3.21 13.54 2.18
CA PHE A 98 -1.92 13.68 2.87
C PHE A 98 -0.90 14.42 2.03
N ASN A 99 -0.81 14.09 0.74
CA ASN A 99 0.10 14.74 -0.20
C ASN A 99 -0.23 16.24 -0.37
N GLU A 100 -1.52 16.61 -0.44
CA GLU A 100 -1.94 18.02 -0.48
C GLU A 100 -1.60 18.79 0.81
N LYS A 101 -1.84 18.18 1.98
CA LYS A 101 -1.50 18.80 3.28
C LYS A 101 0.00 19.02 3.43
N LEU A 102 0.79 18.02 3.04
CA LEU A 102 2.24 18.10 3.08
C LEU A 102 2.80 19.15 2.11
N SER A 103 2.32 19.17 0.87
CA SER A 103 2.81 20.11 -0.16
C SER A 103 2.41 21.57 0.08
N SER A 104 1.30 21.81 0.79
CA SER A 104 0.85 23.15 1.19
C SER A 104 1.50 23.68 2.47
N GLY A 105 2.40 22.92 3.09
CA GLY A 105 3.06 23.29 4.35
C GLY A 105 2.18 23.14 5.59
N GLY A 106 1.14 22.31 5.51
CA GLY A 106 0.27 21.99 6.64
C GLY A 106 0.97 21.18 7.74
N GLU A 107 0.45 21.27 8.96
CA GLU A 107 0.96 20.59 10.15
C GLU A 107 0.56 19.10 10.22
N LEU A 108 0.63 18.36 9.10
CA LEU A 108 0.47 16.91 9.17
C LEU A 108 1.81 16.27 9.53
N ALA A 109 1.87 15.66 10.70
CA ALA A 109 3.07 15.00 11.18
C ALA A 109 3.31 13.71 10.36
N ILE A 110 4.56 13.51 9.93
CA ILE A 110 4.95 12.43 9.02
C ILE A 110 4.73 11.05 9.63
N ASP A 111 4.93 10.93 10.95
CA ASP A 111 4.65 9.74 11.75
C ASP A 111 3.18 9.29 11.67
N VAL A 112 2.24 10.23 11.52
CA VAL A 112 0.81 9.91 11.30
C VAL A 112 0.60 9.26 9.93
N ILE A 113 1.27 9.78 8.90
CA ILE A 113 1.18 9.24 7.54
C ILE A 113 1.83 7.85 7.48
N GLU A 114 3.01 7.70 8.09
CA GLU A 114 3.68 6.41 8.21
C GLU A 114 2.73 5.40 8.87
N SER A 115 2.28 5.68 10.09
CA SER A 115 1.41 4.77 10.86
C SER A 115 0.17 4.36 10.06
N PHE A 116 -0.48 5.32 9.40
CA PHE A 116 -1.61 5.04 8.53
C PHE A 116 -1.25 4.08 7.39
N LEU A 117 -0.14 4.33 6.68
CA LEU A 117 0.26 3.51 5.53
C LEU A 117 0.64 2.09 5.95
N ALA A 118 1.35 1.90 7.07
CA ALA A 118 1.63 0.55 7.58
C ALA A 118 0.35 -0.19 7.95
N ASP A 119 -0.50 0.44 8.77
CA ASP A 119 -1.71 -0.19 9.26
C ASP A 119 -2.63 -0.56 8.09
N TRP A 120 -2.83 0.36 7.14
CA TRP A 120 -3.65 0.10 5.97
C TRP A 120 -3.09 -1.05 5.14
N LEU A 121 -1.80 -1.02 4.80
CA LEU A 121 -1.18 -2.04 3.94
C LEU A 121 -1.21 -3.44 4.60
N ILE A 122 -0.89 -3.52 5.89
CA ILE A 122 -0.91 -4.77 6.64
C ILE A 122 -2.34 -5.31 6.75
N LEU A 123 -3.30 -4.47 7.15
CA LEU A 123 -4.68 -4.91 7.36
C LEU A 123 -5.34 -5.27 6.03
N HIS A 124 -5.13 -4.48 4.99
CA HIS A 124 -5.69 -4.73 3.66
C HIS A 124 -5.24 -6.09 3.12
N ILE A 125 -3.92 -6.35 3.07
CA ILE A 125 -3.39 -7.62 2.57
C ILE A 125 -3.88 -8.80 3.40
N LEU A 126 -3.84 -8.69 4.74
CA LEU A 126 -4.15 -9.82 5.61
C LEU A 126 -5.65 -10.11 5.75
N VAL A 127 -6.52 -9.12 5.49
CA VAL A 127 -7.95 -9.21 5.76
C VAL A 127 -8.80 -9.09 4.51
N GLU A 128 -8.51 -8.15 3.62
CA GLU A 128 -9.32 -7.90 2.42
C GLU A 128 -8.83 -8.77 1.27
N ASP A 129 -7.57 -8.66 0.84
CA ASP A 129 -7.02 -9.40 -0.31
C ASP A 129 -7.02 -10.92 -0.06
N ARG A 130 -6.78 -11.30 1.21
CA ARG A 130 -6.83 -12.70 1.64
C ARG A 130 -8.20 -13.36 1.47
N ARG A 131 -9.28 -12.58 1.35
CA ARG A 131 -10.62 -13.12 1.00
C ARG A 131 -10.64 -13.69 -0.41
N PHE A 132 -9.75 -13.25 -1.30
CA PHE A 132 -9.64 -13.76 -2.66
C PHE A 132 -8.83 -15.05 -2.73
N SER A 133 -8.04 -15.38 -1.70
CA SER A 133 -7.16 -16.56 -1.71
C SER A 133 -7.86 -17.88 -2.05
N GLU A 134 -9.13 -18.07 -1.69
CA GLU A 134 -9.85 -19.32 -2.02
C GLU A 134 -10.22 -19.42 -3.51
N TYR A 135 -10.33 -18.29 -4.20
CA TYR A 135 -10.67 -18.20 -5.62
C TYR A 135 -9.42 -18.19 -6.51
N LEU A 136 -8.29 -17.72 -5.97
CA LEU A 136 -7.07 -17.48 -6.72
C LEU A 136 -6.02 -18.59 -6.59
N ARG A 137 -6.06 -19.39 -5.51
CA ARG A 137 -5.17 -20.55 -5.36
C ARG A 137 -5.37 -21.53 -6.50
N ARG A 138 -4.32 -21.73 -7.31
CA ARG A 138 -4.26 -22.73 -8.39
C ARG A 138 -3.01 -23.57 -8.28
#